data_AF-A0A9Q0Y9M6-F1
#
_entry.id   AF-A0A9Q0Y9M6-F1
#
_cell.length_a   1.000
_cell.length_b   1.000
_cell.length_c   1.000
_cell.angle_alpha   90.00
_cell.angle_beta   90.00
_cell.angle_gamma   90.00
#
_symmetry.space_group_name_H-M   'P 1'
#
loop_
_entity.id
_entity.type
_entity.pdbx_description
1 polymer ?
#
loop_
_entity_poly.entity_id
_entity_poly.type
_entity_poly.pdbx_seq_one_letter_code
_entity_poly.pdbx_strand_id
1 'polypeptide(L)'
;MRRAKGTQSAASSGSTPQPSPSPNTQSNSPSDPADIPLLLKQLRKLVKESHEAGLKSEPNLNNIAKTHEKMRAEQKTTPYYKSKLKGLYQSAMADAEAEA
;
A
#
# COMPACT_ATOMS: atom_id res chain seq x y z
N MET A 1 -28.93 -40.40 34.13
CA MET A 1 -30.14 -40.80 33.38
C MET A 1 -31.36 -40.06 33.94
N ARG A 2 -32.03 -39.19 33.15
CA ARG A 2 -33.44 -38.69 33.23
C ARG A 2 -33.55 -37.36 32.40
N ARG A 3 -34.04 -37.43 31.15
CA ARG A 3 -35.37 -36.97 30.63
C ARG A 3 -35.50 -35.42 30.55
N ALA A 4 -35.45 -34.72 29.39
CA ALA A 4 -36.32 -34.64 28.19
C ALA A 4 -37.42 -33.55 28.26
N LYS A 5 -37.77 -33.00 27.06
CA LYS A 5 -38.89 -32.09 26.68
C LYS A 5 -38.56 -30.58 26.79
N GLY A 6 -38.75 -29.69 25.80
CA GLY A 6 -39.60 -29.65 24.61
C GLY A 6 -40.51 -28.40 24.68
N THR A 7 -40.85 -27.80 23.52
CA THR A 7 -41.79 -26.66 23.29
C THR A 7 -41.24 -25.23 23.52
N GLN A 8 -41.59 -24.16 22.80
CA GLN A 8 -42.33 -23.87 21.55
C GLN A 8 -42.05 -22.40 21.16
N SER A 9 -42.39 -22.05 19.93
CA SER A 9 -42.27 -20.80 19.17
C SER A 9 -42.60 -19.45 19.84
N ALA A 10 -41.93 -18.39 19.40
CA ALA A 10 -42.52 -17.05 19.22
C ALA A 10 -41.74 -16.25 18.16
N ALA A 11 -42.45 -15.74 17.16
CA ALA A 11 -41.97 -14.82 16.14
C ALA A 11 -42.12 -13.37 16.63
N SER A 12 -41.19 -12.48 16.27
CA SER A 12 -41.52 -11.06 16.06
C SER A 12 -40.38 -10.28 15.38
N SER A 13 -40.78 -9.61 14.29
CA SER A 13 -40.34 -8.29 13.83
C SER A 13 -38.89 -8.07 13.41
N GLY A 14 -38.73 -7.86 12.11
CA GLY A 14 -37.52 -7.37 11.50
C GLY A 14 -37.16 -5.95 11.93
N SER A 15 -35.85 -5.70 11.87
CA SER A 15 -35.25 -4.38 11.88
C SER A 15 -34.29 -4.32 10.70
N THR A 16 -34.61 -3.45 9.76
CA THR A 16 -33.83 -3.05 8.60
C THR A 16 -32.37 -2.72 8.95
N PRO A 17 -31.37 -3.18 8.18
CA PRO A 17 -30.02 -2.66 8.31
C PRO A 17 -29.96 -1.22 7.77
N GLN A 18 -29.61 -0.28 8.66
CA GLN A 18 -29.32 1.11 8.33
C GLN A 18 -28.07 1.16 7.44
N PRO A 19 -28.09 1.83 6.27
CA PRO A 19 -26.88 2.05 5.51
C PRO A 19 -26.02 3.11 6.21
N SER A 20 -24.77 2.75 6.48
CA SER A 20 -23.72 3.66 6.96
C SER A 20 -23.55 4.84 5.99
N PRO A 21 -23.29 6.07 6.47
CA PRO A 21 -22.95 7.18 5.60
C PRO A 21 -21.62 6.88 4.90
N SER A 22 -21.64 6.86 3.57
CA SER A 22 -20.44 6.76 2.74
C SER A 22 -19.42 7.83 3.11
N PRO A 23 -18.12 7.52 3.14
CA PRO A 23 -17.09 8.54 3.29
C PRO A 23 -17.17 9.49 2.08
N ASN A 24 -17.25 10.79 2.39
CA ASN A 24 -17.21 11.89 1.43
C ASN A 24 -16.13 11.63 0.37
N THR A 25 -16.56 11.29 -0.84
CA THR A 25 -15.69 11.33 -2.01
C THR A 25 -15.45 12.82 -2.29
N GLN A 26 -14.26 13.32 -2.02
CA GLN A 26 -13.86 14.68 -2.38
C GLN A 26 -13.90 14.79 -3.91
N SER A 27 -15.01 15.32 -4.42
CA SER A 27 -15.20 15.65 -5.82
C SER A 27 -14.31 16.84 -6.17
N ASN A 28 -13.08 16.58 -6.64
CA ASN A 28 -12.24 17.59 -7.27
C ASN A 28 -12.85 17.96 -8.64
N SER A 29 -13.99 18.64 -8.65
CA SER A 29 -14.54 19.29 -9.85
C SER A 29 -13.99 20.70 -9.91
N PRO A 30 -13.27 21.10 -10.99
CA PRO A 30 -12.83 22.47 -11.16
C PRO A 30 -14.07 23.36 -11.22
N SER A 31 -14.21 24.23 -10.22
CA SER A 31 -15.39 25.07 -10.03
C SER A 31 -15.22 26.38 -10.80
N ASP A 32 -13.98 26.86 -10.95
CA ASP A 32 -13.61 28.03 -11.72
C ASP A 32 -12.69 27.68 -12.90
N PRO A 33 -12.83 28.34 -14.07
CA PRO A 33 -11.94 28.13 -15.22
C PRO A 33 -10.47 28.51 -14.93
N ALA A 34 -10.24 29.33 -13.90
CA ALA A 34 -8.90 29.66 -13.39
C ALA A 34 -8.25 28.49 -12.63
N ASP A 35 -9.02 27.50 -12.17
CA ASP A 35 -8.50 26.31 -11.48
C ASP A 35 -7.82 25.36 -12.46
N ILE A 36 -8.31 25.28 -13.70
CA ILE A 36 -7.79 24.39 -14.74
C ILE A 36 -6.26 24.53 -14.91
N PRO A 37 -5.68 25.73 -15.14
CA PRO A 37 -4.23 25.88 -15.26
C PRO A 37 -3.47 25.55 -13.97
N LEU A 38 -4.07 25.72 -12.79
CA LEU A 38 -3.46 25.34 -11.52
C LEU A 38 -3.43 23.82 -11.35
N LEU A 39 -4.55 23.15 -11.64
CA LEU A 39 -4.64 21.69 -11.64
C LEU A 39 -3.66 21.07 -12.64
N LEU A 40 -3.51 21.65 -13.82
CA LEU A 40 -2.54 21.18 -14.82
C LEU A 40 -1.08 21.35 -14.35
N LYS A 41 -0.76 22.46 -13.68
CA LYS A 41 0.58 22.65 -13.08
C LYS A 41 0.83 21.65 -11.96
N GLN A 42 -0.16 21.42 -11.10
CA GLN A 42 -0.07 20.44 -10.02
C GLN A 42 0.08 19.03 -10.56
N LEU A 43 -0.69 18.65 -11.58
CA LEU A 43 -0.57 17.35 -12.25
C LEU A 43 0.84 17.16 -12.82
N ARG A 44 1.36 18.16 -13.54
CA ARG A 44 2.73 18.11 -14.08
C ARG A 44 3.77 17.91 -12.99
N LYS A 45 3.59 18.60 -11.85
CA LYS A 45 4.48 18.46 -10.69
C LYS A 45 4.42 17.04 -10.14
N LEU A 46 3.22 16.52 -9.88
CA LEU A 46 3.03 15.16 -9.36
C LEU A 46 3.62 14.10 -10.31
N VAL A 47 3.39 14.22 -11.61
CA VAL A 47 3.97 13.29 -12.62
C VAL A 47 5.51 13.30 -12.56
N LYS A 48 6.13 14.47 -12.40
CA LYS A 48 7.59 14.57 -12.25
C LYS A 48 8.07 13.92 -10.95
N GLU A 49 7.43 14.26 -9.84
CA GLU A 49 7.79 13.72 -8.52
C GLU A 49 7.69 12.19 -8.49
N SER A 50 6.61 11.62 -9.04
CA SER A 50 6.46 10.17 -9.16
C SER A 50 7.54 9.54 -10.05
N HIS A 51 7.90 10.18 -11.16
CA HIS A 51 8.96 9.67 -12.04
C HIS A 51 10.34 9.70 -11.36
N GLU A 52 10.66 10.79 -10.67
CA GLU A 52 11.90 10.93 -9.91
C GLU A 52 11.99 9.95 -8.74
N ALA A 53 10.86 9.64 -8.08
CA ALA A 53 10.80 8.63 -7.03
C ALA A 53 11.13 7.22 -7.58
N GLY A 54 10.54 6.84 -8.72
CA GLY A 54 10.84 5.56 -9.37
C GLY A 54 12.31 5.40 -9.79
N LEU A 55 12.94 6.47 -10.27
CA LEU A 55 14.37 6.46 -10.60
C LEU A 55 15.27 6.26 -9.37
N LYS A 56 14.80 6.61 -8.16
CA LYS A 56 15.54 6.40 -6.92
C LYS A 56 15.38 4.97 -6.37
N SER A 57 14.20 4.37 -6.54
CA SER A 57 13.91 3.02 -6.04
C SER A 57 14.51 1.92 -6.91
N GLU A 58 14.61 2.12 -8.24
CA GLU A 58 15.17 1.14 -9.18
C GLU A 58 16.60 0.66 -8.83
N PRO A 59 17.58 1.55 -8.54
CA PRO A 59 18.92 1.13 -8.14
C PRO A 59 18.94 0.22 -6.90
N ASN A 60 18.07 0.49 -5.91
CA ASN A 60 18.01 -0.28 -4.67
C ASN A 60 17.53 -1.71 -4.94
N LEU A 61 16.48 -1.87 -5.75
CA LEU A 61 16.00 -3.19 -6.17
C LEU A 61 17.06 -3.96 -6.98
N ASN A 62 17.74 -3.29 -7.91
CA ASN A 62 18.81 -3.90 -8.72
C ASN A 62 19.99 -4.35 -7.84
N ASN A 63 20.36 -3.56 -6.84
CA ASN A 63 21.43 -3.89 -5.89
C ASN A 63 21.07 -5.08 -5.00
N ILE A 64 19.81 -5.21 -4.59
CA ILE A 64 19.31 -6.39 -3.86
C ILE A 64 19.48 -7.64 -4.73
N ALA A 65 19.00 -7.61 -5.97
CA ALA A 65 19.09 -8.72 -6.91
C ALA A 65 20.54 -9.16 -7.14
N LYS A 66 21.43 -8.21 -7.48
CA LYS A 66 22.86 -8.46 -7.68
C LYS A 66 23.56 -9.02 -6.44
N THR A 67 23.18 -8.54 -5.24
CA THR A 67 23.77 -9.03 -4.00
C THR A 67 23.36 -10.48 -3.73
N HIS A 68 22.10 -10.84 -3.99
CA HIS A 68 21.65 -12.23 -3.91
C HIS A 68 22.31 -13.14 -4.95
N GLU A 69 22.47 -12.64 -6.17
CA GLU A 69 23.15 -13.38 -7.23
C GLU A 69 24.58 -13.74 -6.84
N LYS A 70 25.35 -12.77 -6.33
CA LYS A 70 26.71 -13.00 -5.82
C LYS A 70 26.74 -13.98 -4.65
N MET A 71 25.83 -13.81 -3.68
CA MET A 71 25.72 -14.70 -2.53
C MET A 71 25.41 -16.14 -2.95
N ARG A 72 24.54 -16.33 -3.95
CA ARG A 72 24.21 -17.65 -4.51
C ARG A 72 25.38 -18.25 -5.27
N ALA A 73 26.06 -17.45 -6.10
CA ALA A 73 27.21 -17.88 -6.89
C ALA A 73 28.36 -18.37 -5.99
N GLU A 74 28.58 -17.70 -4.86
CA GLU A 74 29.59 -18.07 -3.87
C GLU A 74 29.15 -19.24 -2.97
N GLN A 75 27.88 -19.66 -3.06
CA GLN A 75 27.25 -20.70 -2.22
C GLN A 75 27.48 -20.51 -0.72
N LYS A 76 27.67 -19.26 -0.29
CA LYS A 76 28.05 -18.92 1.08
C LYS A 76 27.24 -17.75 1.57
N THR A 77 26.45 -18.00 2.61
CA THR A 77 25.80 -16.92 3.35
C THR A 77 26.75 -16.42 4.42
N THR A 78 27.37 -15.27 4.18
CA THR A 78 28.29 -14.63 5.12
C THR A 78 27.58 -13.55 5.95
N PRO A 79 28.11 -13.18 7.13
CA PRO A 79 27.61 -12.02 7.89
C PRO A 79 27.59 -10.73 7.07
N TYR A 80 28.55 -10.57 6.14
CA TYR A 80 28.60 -9.44 5.20
C TYR A 80 27.35 -9.37 4.33
N TYR A 81 26.98 -10.46 3.65
CA TYR A 81 25.79 -10.47 2.80
C TYR A 81 24.52 -10.18 3.58
N LYS A 82 24.39 -10.74 4.79
CA LYS A 82 23.25 -10.45 5.68
C LYS A 82 23.16 -8.97 6.04
N SER A 83 24.27 -8.36 6.45
CA SER A 83 24.32 -6.94 6.80
C SER A 83 24.00 -6.04 5.60
N LYS A 84 24.61 -6.33 4.44
CA LYS A 84 24.39 -5.58 3.20
C LYS A 84 22.94 -5.66 2.74
N LEU A 85 22.38 -6.87 2.68
CA LEU A 85 20.98 -7.07 2.29
C LEU A 85 20.02 -6.36 3.26
N LYS A 86 20.28 -6.41 4.57
CA LYS A 86 19.46 -5.68 5.56
C LYS A 86 19.43 -4.18 5.26
N GLY A 87 20.57 -3.56 5.00
CA GLY A 87 20.64 -2.14 4.64
C GLY A 87 19.87 -1.84 3.34
N LEU A 88 20.08 -2.66 2.30
CA LEU A 88 19.38 -2.49 1.02
C LEU A 88 17.86 -2.63 1.16
N TYR A 89 17.38 -3.57 1.98
CA TYR A 89 15.94 -3.71 2.24
C TYR A 89 15.37 -2.52 3.00
N GLN A 90 16.10 -1.98 3.98
CA GLN A 90 15.67 -0.77 4.68
C GLN A 90 15.54 0.42 3.72
N SER A 91 16.50 0.62 2.82
CA SER A 91 16.40 1.65 1.79
C SER A 91 15.21 1.42 0.85
N ALA A 92 15.01 0.19 0.37
CA ALA A 92 13.88 -0.12 -0.50
C ALA A 92 12.51 0.05 0.19
N MET A 93 12.41 -0.25 1.49
CA MET A 93 11.19 0.04 2.27
C MET A 93 10.96 1.53 2.43
N ALA A 94 12.00 2.31 2.71
CA ALA A 94 11.90 3.77 2.81
C ALA A 94 11.49 4.40 1.47
N ASP A 95 11.98 3.88 0.34
CA ASP A 95 11.55 4.33 -0.99
C ASP A 95 10.06 4.02 -1.22
N ALA A 96 9.61 2.82 -0.85
CA ALA A 96 8.20 2.43 -0.97
C ALA A 96 7.28 3.27 -0.08
N GLU A 97 7.72 3.62 1.13
CA GLU A 97 7.00 4.54 2.03
C GLU A 97 6.94 5.97 1.48
N ALA A 98 7.96 6.41 0.75
CA ALA A 98 7.97 7.73 0.11
C ALA A 98 7.09 7.82 -1.15
N GLU A 99 6.80 6.68 -1.79
CA GLU A 99 5.90 6.58 -2.95
C GLU A 99 4.41 6.48 -2.56
N ALA A 100 4.08 6.13 -1.31
CA ALA A 100 2.72 5.88 -0.79
C ALA A 100 2.03 7.14 -0.24
#